data_AF-A0A914CY24-F1
#
_entry.id   AF-A0A914CY24-F1
#
_cell.length_a   1.000
_cell.length_b   1.000
_cell.length_c   1.000
_cell.angle_alpha   90.00
_cell.angle_beta   90.00
_cell.angle_gamma   90.00
#
_symmetry.space_group_name_H-M   'P 1'
#
loop_
_entity.id
_entity.type
_entity.pdbx_description
1 polymer ?
#
loop_
_entity_poly.entity_id
_entity_poly.type
_entity_poly.pdbx_seq_one_letter_code
_entity_poly.pdbx_strand_id
1 'polypeptide(L)'
;MMILPLIISSLIAGLAQLDAKQSGRMGSIALLYYFATTTIAVITGIILVLTIHPGDPAIKKNLGMETGGKNVSTVDTFLDLIRNMFPDNIVRATFGQVQTNYIKVRPKVVLANASYLAEVQAGLHDLEKPIVEYSDGMNVLGIITFCIAVGIVLSQLGHEGVRVVEFFATMDKVIMRLVMYIMHYSPIGIMCLIMGKILEIEDLVDTAKMLALYMFTVLCGLAIHALITLPLIYFVLTKKNPFLFMRGMLDAWITALGTASSSATLPLTFRCLEENLGIDKRITRFVLPVGATINMDGTALYEAVATIFIAQMNGVHLSMGQVVTVSLTATLASIGAASVPSAGLVTMLIVLTAVGLPVKDVTLIVAVDWLLDRIRTSINVLGDAFGAGIVHHYAKDTLAKSDDHKLLSTNLNEEREGLLQKEKLQLNQKNLSP
;
A
#
# COMPACT_ATOMS: atom_id res chain seq x y z
N MET A 1 5.25 15.55 2.16
CA MET A 1 5.36 16.73 1.27
C MET A 1 5.23 16.36 -0.21
N MET A 2 6.11 15.52 -0.78
CA MET A 2 6.08 15.22 -2.22
C MET A 2 5.04 14.16 -2.65
N ILE A 3 4.64 13.28 -1.73
CA ILE A 3 3.75 12.14 -2.02
C ILE A 3 2.36 12.64 -2.44
N LEU A 4 1.74 13.52 -1.66
CA LEU A 4 0.40 14.06 -1.93
C LEU A 4 0.26 14.66 -3.34
N PRO A 5 1.06 15.68 -3.73
CA PRO A 5 0.92 16.28 -5.05
C PRO A 5 1.30 15.28 -6.15
N LEU A 6 2.25 14.36 -5.91
CA LEU A 6 2.61 13.31 -6.86
C LEU A 6 1.43 12.36 -7.12
N ILE A 7 0.85 11.76 -6.07
CA ILE A 7 -0.28 10.83 -6.21
C ILE A 7 -1.43 11.49 -6.98
N ILE A 8 -1.82 12.71 -6.59
CA ILE A 8 -2.92 13.43 -7.24
C ILE A 8 -2.61 13.71 -8.72
N SER A 9 -1.45 14.32 -9.02
CA SER A 9 -1.09 14.69 -10.39
C SER A 9 -0.85 13.48 -11.28
N SER A 10 -0.11 12.49 -10.79
CA SER A 10 0.26 11.30 -11.56
C SER A 10 -0.94 10.42 -11.86
N LEU A 11 -1.80 10.12 -10.87
CA LEU A 11 -2.97 9.26 -11.10
C LEU A 11 -3.97 9.91 -12.05
N ILE A 12 -4.32 11.17 -11.81
CA ILE A 12 -5.30 11.88 -12.65
C ILE A 12 -4.76 11.99 -14.08
N ALA A 13 -3.50 12.42 -14.26
CA ALA A 13 -2.91 12.53 -15.59
C ALA A 13 -2.72 11.17 -16.28
N GLY A 14 -2.36 10.12 -15.53
CA GLY A 14 -2.16 8.77 -16.06
C GLY A 14 -3.46 8.14 -16.54
N LEU A 15 -4.51 8.20 -15.72
CA LEU A 15 -5.81 7.62 -16.04
C LEU A 15 -6.57 8.38 -17.11
N ALA A 16 -6.48 9.71 -17.11
CA ALA A 16 -7.17 10.52 -18.12
C ALA A 16 -6.61 10.31 -19.54
N GLN A 17 -5.41 9.74 -19.68
CA GLN A 17 -4.81 9.41 -20.97
C GLN A 17 -5.21 8.04 -21.51
N LEU A 18 -5.89 7.22 -20.70
CA LEU A 18 -6.32 5.86 -21.01
C LEU A 18 -7.84 5.82 -21.25
N ASP A 19 -8.28 5.05 -22.25
CA ASP A 19 -9.71 4.78 -22.41
C ASP A 19 -10.23 3.95 -21.22
N ALA A 20 -11.49 4.15 -20.81
CA ALA A 20 -12.09 3.41 -19.69
C ALA A 20 -11.96 1.88 -19.84
N LYS A 21 -12.09 1.34 -21.05
CA LYS A 21 -11.92 -0.10 -21.33
C LYS A 21 -10.47 -0.56 -21.17
N GLN A 22 -9.51 0.28 -21.55
CA GLN A 22 -8.07 -0.01 -21.43
C GLN A 22 -7.62 0.07 -19.98
N SER A 23 -8.05 1.12 -19.26
CA SER A 23 -7.85 1.29 -17.82
C SER A 23 -8.43 0.10 -17.04
N GLY A 24 -9.66 -0.33 -17.35
CA GLY A 24 -10.27 -1.50 -16.73
C GLY A 24 -9.47 -2.79 -16.95
N ARG A 25 -8.95 -3.02 -18.17
CA ARG A 25 -8.12 -4.19 -18.46
C ARG A 25 -6.78 -4.16 -17.71
N MET A 26 -6.06 -3.04 -17.75
CA MET A 26 -4.79 -2.87 -17.03
C MET A 26 -5.00 -3.03 -15.52
N GLY A 27 -6.05 -2.42 -14.98
CA GLY A 27 -6.48 -2.57 -13.58
C GLY A 27 -6.77 -4.00 -13.19
N SER A 28 -7.53 -4.74 -14.02
CA SER A 28 -7.85 -6.14 -13.72
C SER A 28 -6.60 -7.03 -13.67
N ILE A 29 -5.62 -6.81 -14.55
CA ILE A 29 -4.35 -7.56 -14.56
C ILE A 29 -3.53 -7.20 -13.32
N ALA A 30 -3.42 -5.91 -12.98
CA ALA A 30 -2.68 -5.45 -11.81
C ALA A 30 -3.29 -6.01 -10.51
N LEU A 31 -4.61 -5.89 -10.34
CA LEU A 31 -5.32 -6.41 -9.16
C LEU A 31 -5.20 -7.92 -9.07
N LEU A 32 -5.38 -8.65 -10.17
CA LEU A 32 -5.22 -10.11 -10.18
C LEU A 32 -3.80 -10.51 -9.78
N TYR A 33 -2.79 -9.80 -10.30
CA TYR A 33 -1.40 -10.02 -9.92
C TYR A 33 -1.19 -9.77 -8.43
N TYR A 34 -1.66 -8.64 -7.88
CA TYR A 34 -1.52 -8.32 -6.45
C TYR A 34 -2.18 -9.35 -5.54
N PHE A 35 -3.43 -9.71 -5.81
CA PHE A 35 -4.11 -10.75 -5.02
C PHE A 35 -3.38 -12.10 -5.10
N ALA A 36 -2.88 -12.47 -6.28
CA ALA A 36 -2.15 -13.73 -6.45
C ALA A 36 -0.80 -13.72 -5.71
N THR A 37 0.01 -12.67 -5.86
CA THR A 37 1.32 -12.58 -5.20
C THR A 37 1.19 -12.54 -3.69
N THR A 38 0.25 -11.77 -3.17
CA THR A 38 0.01 -11.67 -1.73
C THR A 38 -0.47 -13.00 -1.16
N THR A 39 -1.37 -13.70 -1.85
CA THR A 39 -1.82 -15.03 -1.43
C THR A 39 -0.66 -16.04 -1.43
N ILE A 40 0.20 -16.03 -2.45
CA ILE A 40 1.37 -16.92 -2.51
C ILE A 40 2.37 -16.58 -1.39
N ALA A 41 2.59 -15.29 -1.09
CA ALA A 41 3.45 -14.83 0.00
C ALA A 41 2.95 -15.35 1.36
N VAL A 42 1.64 -15.22 1.62
CA VAL A 42 0.98 -15.72 2.83
C VAL A 42 1.12 -17.24 2.94
N ILE A 43 0.82 -17.99 1.88
CA ILE A 43 0.97 -19.45 1.85
C ILE A 43 2.42 -19.86 2.15
N THR A 44 3.39 -19.16 1.55
CA THR A 44 4.82 -19.42 1.79
C THR A 44 5.18 -19.19 3.27
N GLY A 45 4.69 -18.09 3.85
CA GLY A 45 4.86 -17.80 5.28
C GLY A 45 4.27 -18.88 6.18
N ILE A 46 3.03 -19.31 5.90
CA ILE A 46 2.33 -20.37 6.64
C ILE A 46 3.09 -21.69 6.58
N ILE A 47 3.55 -22.10 5.39
CA ILE A 47 4.33 -23.35 5.24
C ILE A 47 5.61 -23.28 6.08
N LEU A 48 6.33 -22.16 6.03
CA LEU A 48 7.58 -22.00 6.76
C LEU A 48 7.39 -22.00 8.28
N VAL A 49 6.41 -21.25 8.79
CA VAL A 49 6.18 -21.17 10.25
C VAL A 49 5.65 -22.47 10.83
N LEU A 50 4.88 -23.25 10.06
CA LEU A 50 4.44 -24.57 10.48
C LEU A 50 5.58 -25.60 10.45
N THR A 51 6.52 -25.47 9.51
CA THR A 51 7.66 -26.39 9.36
C THR A 51 8.76 -26.09 10.38
N ILE A 52 9.12 -24.82 10.57
CA ILE A 52 10.19 -24.39 11.48
C ILE A 52 9.71 -24.41 12.93
N HIS A 53 8.42 -24.11 13.15
CA HIS A 53 7.79 -24.04 14.48
C HIS A 53 8.54 -23.12 15.46
N PRO A 54 8.64 -21.80 15.18
CA PRO A 54 9.44 -20.89 15.97
C PRO A 54 8.91 -20.60 17.39
N GLY A 55 7.64 -20.87 17.67
CA GLY A 55 7.03 -20.55 18.98
C GLY A 55 7.20 -21.67 20.01
N ASP A 56 7.79 -21.34 21.16
CA ASP A 56 7.89 -22.21 22.33
C ASP A 56 7.15 -21.56 23.52
N PRO A 57 6.26 -22.28 24.24
CA PRO A 57 5.62 -21.80 25.46
C PRO A 57 6.57 -21.30 26.56
N ALA A 58 7.84 -21.73 26.57
CA ALA A 58 8.86 -21.24 27.49
C ALA A 58 9.18 -19.75 27.29
N ILE A 59 8.99 -19.21 26.08
CA ILE A 59 9.27 -17.80 25.75
C ILE A 59 8.38 -16.87 26.59
N LYS A 60 7.09 -17.18 26.74
CA LYS A 60 6.14 -16.35 27.48
C LYS A 60 6.45 -16.25 28.98
N LYS A 61 7.02 -17.31 29.55
CA LYS A 61 7.33 -17.39 30.99
C LYS A 61 8.50 -16.47 31.41
N ASN A 62 9.42 -16.19 30.49
CA ASN A 62 10.62 -15.38 30.75
C ASN A 62 10.40 -13.87 30.55
N LEU A 63 9.35 -13.48 29.85
CA LEU A 63 9.11 -12.09 29.40
C LEU A 63 8.15 -11.27 30.27
N GLY A 64 7.61 -11.86 31.36
CA GLY A 64 6.86 -11.17 32.43
C GLY A 64 6.12 -9.89 32.01
N MET A 65 4.96 -10.01 31.36
CA MET A 65 4.22 -8.85 30.85
C MET A 65 2.88 -8.62 31.58
N GLU A 66 2.73 -7.42 32.16
CA GLU A 66 1.47 -6.77 32.53
C GLU A 66 0.97 -5.80 31.45
N THR A 67 -0.28 -5.37 31.64
CA THR A 67 -1.35 -5.02 30.68
C THR A 67 -1.33 -3.63 30.06
N GLY A 68 -1.73 -3.54 28.79
CA GLY A 68 -2.11 -2.28 28.12
C GLY A 68 -2.52 -2.37 26.64
N GLY A 69 -3.22 -3.43 26.21
CA GLY A 69 -3.69 -3.54 24.82
C GLY A 69 -5.06 -2.91 24.62
N LYS A 70 -5.23 -2.06 23.59
CA LYS A 70 -6.56 -1.60 23.16
C LYS A 70 -7.31 -2.78 22.53
N ASN A 71 -8.55 -3.00 22.93
CA ASN A 71 -9.45 -3.91 22.21
C ASN A 71 -9.82 -3.26 20.87
N VAL A 72 -9.45 -3.91 19.76
CA VAL A 72 -9.79 -3.45 18.41
C VAL A 72 -10.74 -4.46 17.79
N SER A 73 -11.94 -4.00 17.41
CA SER A 73 -12.92 -4.82 16.72
C SER A 73 -12.56 -4.96 15.24
N THR A 74 -12.52 -6.20 14.74
CA THR A 74 -12.23 -6.52 13.33
C THR A 74 -13.25 -5.88 12.38
N VAL A 75 -14.52 -5.87 12.79
CA VAL A 75 -15.61 -5.28 12.00
C VAL A 75 -15.41 -3.78 11.87
N ASP A 76 -15.03 -3.10 12.95
CA ASP A 76 -14.82 -1.65 12.91
C ASP A 76 -13.64 -1.26 12.04
N THR A 77 -12.55 -2.04 12.05
CA THR A 77 -11.41 -1.76 11.17
C THR A 77 -11.77 -1.95 9.70
N PHE A 78 -12.59 -2.94 9.37
CA PHE A 78 -13.10 -3.11 8.01
C PHE A 78 -14.05 -1.97 7.61
N LEU A 79 -14.91 -1.52 8.53
CA LEU A 79 -15.76 -0.35 8.31
C LEU A 79 -14.93 0.92 8.14
N ASP A 80 -13.86 1.09 8.92
CA ASP A 80 -12.92 2.20 8.79
C ASP A 80 -12.19 2.18 7.45
N LEU A 81 -11.85 1.00 6.93
CA LEU A 81 -11.30 0.87 5.57
C LEU A 81 -12.26 1.45 4.53
N ILE A 82 -13.55 1.08 4.60
CA ILE A 82 -14.58 1.57 3.69
C ILE A 82 -14.79 3.08 3.87
N ARG A 83 -14.85 3.58 5.12
CA ARG A 83 -14.97 5.01 5.43
C ARG A 83 -13.78 5.80 4.89
N ASN A 84 -12.58 5.25 4.98
CA ASN A 84 -11.37 5.88 4.44
C ASN A 84 -11.33 5.83 2.90
N MET A 85 -11.91 4.81 2.27
CA MET A 85 -12.04 4.74 0.80
C MET A 85 -12.95 5.85 0.25
N PHE A 86 -13.97 6.26 1.02
CA PHE A 86 -14.89 7.35 0.68
C PHE A 86 -14.88 8.45 1.74
N PRO A 87 -13.84 9.31 1.76
CA PRO A 87 -13.71 10.35 2.78
C PRO A 87 -14.79 11.44 2.65
N ASP A 88 -15.34 11.88 3.78
CA ASP A 88 -16.34 12.96 3.82
C ASP A 88 -15.81 14.29 3.26
N ASN A 89 -14.49 14.50 3.30
CA ASN A 89 -13.83 15.69 2.80
C ASN A 89 -12.42 15.38 2.27
N ILE A 90 -12.18 15.69 0.99
CA ILE A 90 -10.90 15.43 0.30
C ILE A 90 -9.76 16.29 0.85
N VAL A 91 -10.02 17.54 1.24
CA VAL A 91 -8.99 18.40 1.84
C VAL A 91 -8.55 17.85 3.18
N ARG A 92 -9.51 17.42 4.02
CA ARG A 92 -9.17 16.75 5.29
C ARG A 92 -8.43 15.44 5.08
N ALA A 93 -8.80 14.65 4.06
CA ALA A 93 -8.10 13.40 3.73
C ALA A 93 -6.59 13.58 3.48
N THR A 94 -6.13 14.80 3.16
CA THR A 94 -4.69 15.09 3.00
C THR A 94 -3.90 15.09 4.30
N PHE A 95 -4.56 15.23 5.46
CA PHE A 95 -3.90 15.27 6.78
C PHE A 95 -4.62 14.49 7.89
N GLY A 96 -5.82 13.95 7.64
CA GLY A 96 -6.55 13.13 8.61
C GLY A 96 -7.15 11.87 8.00
N GLN A 97 -7.20 10.82 8.81
CA GLN A 97 -7.80 9.52 8.51
C GLN A 97 -8.84 9.14 9.56
N VAL A 98 -9.83 8.34 9.18
CA VAL A 98 -10.91 7.90 10.06
C VAL A 98 -10.47 6.67 10.84
N GLN A 99 -10.66 6.70 12.15
CA GLN A 99 -10.42 5.57 13.03
C GLN A 99 -11.52 5.47 14.10
N THR A 100 -12.03 4.26 14.32
CA THR A 100 -12.98 3.97 15.39
C THR A 100 -12.22 3.78 16.70
N ASN A 101 -12.54 4.63 17.68
CA ASN A 101 -12.05 4.54 19.04
C ASN A 101 -13.19 4.17 20.00
N TYR A 102 -12.85 3.61 21.15
CA TYR A 102 -13.81 3.22 22.17
C TYR A 102 -13.68 4.14 23.38
N ILE A 103 -14.79 4.76 23.77
CA ILE A 103 -14.89 5.52 25.01
C ILE A 103 -15.74 4.76 26.03
N LYS A 104 -15.30 4.78 27.29
CA LYS A 104 -16.07 4.24 28.41
C LYS A 104 -17.18 5.23 28.75
N VAL A 105 -18.43 4.78 28.61
CA VAL A 105 -19.63 5.55 28.90
C VAL A 105 -20.34 4.91 30.08
N ARG A 106 -20.58 5.72 31.11
CA ARG A 106 -21.33 5.28 32.30
C ARG A 106 -22.81 5.11 31.95
N PRO A 107 -23.44 3.97 32.27
CA PRO A 107 -24.87 3.78 32.06
C PRO A 107 -25.66 4.73 32.95
N LYS A 108 -26.76 5.30 32.42
CA LYS A 108 -27.70 6.09 33.22
C LYS A 108 -28.55 5.14 34.06
N VAL A 109 -28.25 5.07 35.36
CA VAL A 109 -28.98 4.23 36.32
C VAL A 109 -30.24 4.95 36.77
N VAL A 110 -31.42 4.40 36.47
CA VAL A 110 -32.74 4.99 36.81
C VAL A 110 -33.28 4.45 38.15
N LEU A 111 -32.91 3.23 38.53
CA LEU A 111 -33.26 2.63 39.83
C LEU A 111 -32.15 1.65 40.25
N ALA A 112 -31.57 1.82 41.45
CA ALA A 112 -30.53 0.92 41.96
C ALA A 112 -30.44 0.98 43.49
N ASN A 113 -30.00 -0.14 44.10
CA ASN A 113 -29.63 -0.18 45.51
C ASN A 113 -28.26 0.50 45.74
N ALA A 114 -27.95 0.85 46.99
CA ALA A 114 -26.72 1.57 47.33
C ALA A 114 -25.43 0.81 46.92
N SER A 115 -25.48 -0.52 46.96
CA SER A 115 -24.40 -1.41 46.53
C SER A 115 -24.10 -1.27 45.03
N TYR A 116 -25.15 -1.29 44.20
CA TYR A 116 -25.02 -1.16 42.74
C TYR A 116 -24.59 0.25 42.31
N LEU A 117 -25.05 1.29 43.02
CA LEU A 117 -24.55 2.65 42.79
C LEU A 117 -23.05 2.76 43.09
N ALA A 118 -22.56 2.13 44.16
CA ALA A 118 -21.14 2.09 44.48
C ALA A 118 -20.32 1.34 43.41
N GLU A 119 -20.83 0.22 42.86
CA GLU A 119 -20.20 -0.51 41.75
C GLU A 119 -20.13 0.31 40.45
N VAL A 120 -21.20 1.02 40.11
CA VAL A 120 -21.24 1.91 38.93
C VAL A 120 -20.27 3.09 39.11
N GLN A 121 -20.14 3.62 40.32
CA GLN A 121 -19.23 4.73 40.63
C GLN A 121 -17.76 4.29 40.66
N ALA A 122 -17.51 3.02 40.99
CA ALA A 122 -16.22 2.35 40.86
C ALA A 122 -15.88 1.92 39.41
N GLY A 123 -16.77 2.17 38.43
CA GLY A 123 -16.53 1.90 37.01
C GLY A 123 -16.67 0.43 36.60
N LEU A 124 -17.24 -0.43 37.45
CA LEU A 124 -17.42 -1.86 37.13
C LEU A 124 -18.45 -2.11 36.03
N HIS A 125 -19.34 -1.15 35.77
CA HIS A 125 -20.41 -1.23 34.76
C HIS A 125 -20.21 -0.25 33.60
N ASP A 126 -18.99 0.27 33.41
CA ASP A 126 -18.69 1.15 32.28
C ASP A 126 -18.89 0.39 30.96
N LEU A 127 -19.72 0.93 30.08
CA LEU A 127 -19.97 0.37 28.75
C LEU A 127 -19.00 0.98 27.74
N GLU A 128 -18.44 0.17 26.85
CA GLU A 128 -17.62 0.68 25.75
C GLU A 128 -18.53 1.09 24.58
N LYS A 129 -18.49 2.37 24.21
CA LYS A 129 -19.22 2.90 23.06
C LYS A 129 -18.21 3.21 21.94
N PRO A 130 -18.41 2.68 20.71
CA PRO A 130 -17.58 3.07 19.58
C PRO A 130 -17.91 4.51 19.18
N ILE A 131 -16.87 5.31 18.96
CA ILE A 131 -16.92 6.65 18.41
C ILE A 131 -15.98 6.71 17.22
N VAL A 132 -16.42 7.41 16.16
CA VAL A 132 -15.60 7.63 14.97
C VAL A 132 -14.85 8.94 15.18
N GLU A 133 -13.52 8.85 15.21
CA GLU A 133 -12.63 10.00 15.38
C GLU A 133 -11.71 10.14 14.17
N TYR A 134 -11.18 11.35 14.00
CA TYR A 134 -10.14 11.62 13.02
C TYR A 134 -8.78 11.54 13.70
N SER A 135 -7.93 10.66 13.17
CA SER A 135 -6.53 10.51 13.55
C SER A 135 -5.64 11.29 12.58
N ASP A 136 -4.52 11.83 13.07
CA ASP A 136 -3.55 12.53 12.23
C ASP A 136 -2.85 11.55 11.28
N GLY A 137 -2.76 11.94 10.00
CA GLY A 137 -2.17 11.11 8.96
C GLY A 137 -2.89 11.25 7.63
N MET A 138 -2.15 11.16 6.53
CA MET A 138 -2.73 11.26 5.20
C MET A 138 -3.52 9.99 4.86
N ASN A 139 -4.81 10.13 4.57
CA ASN A 139 -5.65 9.05 4.04
C ASN A 139 -5.35 8.83 2.55
N VAL A 140 -4.29 8.08 2.28
CA VAL A 140 -3.81 7.78 0.92
C VAL A 140 -4.86 7.03 0.11
N LEU A 141 -5.56 6.06 0.73
CA LEU A 141 -6.57 5.23 0.07
C LEU A 141 -7.75 6.06 -0.47
N GLY A 142 -8.26 6.99 0.34
CA GLY A 142 -9.33 7.89 -0.08
C GLY A 142 -8.91 8.83 -1.21
N ILE A 143 -7.68 9.37 -1.13
CA ILE A 143 -7.11 10.21 -2.18
C ILE A 143 -6.97 9.43 -3.49
N ILE A 144 -6.45 8.19 -3.44
CA ILE A 144 -6.32 7.32 -4.62
C ILE A 144 -7.70 7.05 -5.23
N THR A 145 -8.68 6.63 -4.41
CA THR A 145 -10.04 6.31 -4.87
C THR A 145 -10.68 7.51 -5.57
N PHE A 146 -10.55 8.70 -4.98
CA PHE A 146 -11.01 9.94 -5.59
C PHE A 146 -10.28 10.25 -6.91
N CYS A 147 -8.94 10.17 -6.94
CA CYS A 147 -8.16 10.46 -8.14
C CYS A 147 -8.45 9.48 -9.28
N ILE A 148 -8.73 8.21 -8.96
CA ILE A 148 -9.15 7.21 -9.94
C ILE A 148 -10.49 7.60 -10.55
N ALA A 149 -11.48 7.92 -9.71
CA ALA A 149 -12.80 8.35 -10.18
C ALA A 149 -12.70 9.60 -11.08
N VAL A 150 -11.95 10.62 -10.65
CA VAL A 150 -11.72 11.85 -11.43
C VAL A 150 -11.00 11.56 -12.75
N GLY A 151 -9.94 10.75 -12.72
CA GLY A 151 -9.19 10.38 -13.92
C GLY A 151 -10.04 9.64 -14.95
N ILE A 152 -10.90 8.72 -14.50
CA ILE A 152 -11.84 8.01 -15.38
C ILE A 152 -12.88 8.98 -15.95
N VAL A 153 -13.48 9.85 -15.15
CA VAL A 153 -14.45 10.84 -15.64
C VAL A 153 -13.81 11.80 -16.65
N LEU A 154 -12.59 12.29 -16.40
CA LEU A 154 -11.86 13.13 -17.35
C LEU A 154 -11.57 12.40 -18.67
N SER A 155 -11.29 11.09 -18.64
CA SER A 155 -11.11 10.30 -19.87
C SER A 155 -12.40 10.24 -20.71
N GLN A 156 -13.57 10.29 -20.07
CA GLN A 156 -14.88 10.22 -20.72
C GLN A 156 -15.34 11.57 -21.28
N LEU A 157 -14.90 12.68 -20.68
CA LEU A 157 -15.23 14.04 -21.12
C LEU A 157 -14.56 14.45 -22.44
N GLY A 158 -13.57 13.70 -22.91
CA GLY A 158 -12.90 13.94 -24.18
C GLY A 158 -12.32 15.37 -24.27
N HIS A 159 -12.75 16.14 -25.27
CA HIS A 159 -12.20 17.47 -25.56
C HIS A 159 -12.44 18.51 -24.46
N GLU A 160 -13.52 18.38 -23.67
CA GLU A 160 -13.82 19.30 -22.57
C GLU A 160 -12.83 19.14 -21.41
N GLY A 161 -12.32 17.92 -21.19
CA GLY A 161 -11.40 17.59 -20.11
C GLY A 161 -9.93 17.93 -20.39
N VAL A 162 -9.55 18.16 -21.66
CA VAL A 162 -8.14 18.26 -22.10
C VAL A 162 -7.32 19.26 -21.27
N ARG A 163 -7.85 20.46 -21.02
CA ARG A 163 -7.14 21.51 -20.27
C ARG A 163 -6.82 21.07 -18.84
N VAL A 164 -7.74 20.33 -18.21
CA VAL A 164 -7.55 19.81 -16.84
C VAL A 164 -6.50 18.70 -16.85
N VAL A 165 -6.54 17.82 -17.84
CA VAL A 165 -5.54 16.76 -18.01
C VAL A 165 -4.14 17.35 -18.23
N GLU A 166 -4.01 18.36 -19.08
CA GLU A 166 -2.75 19.06 -19.34
C GLU A 166 -2.20 19.77 -18.09
N PHE A 167 -3.10 20.37 -17.29
CA PHE A 167 -2.73 20.96 -16.01
C PHE A 167 -2.11 19.92 -15.07
N PHE A 168 -2.79 18.79 -14.84
CA PHE A 168 -2.26 17.74 -13.97
C PHE A 168 -1.00 17.09 -14.53
N ALA A 169 -0.90 16.90 -15.85
CA ALA A 169 0.29 16.37 -16.51
C ALA A 169 1.49 17.32 -16.38
N THR A 170 1.27 18.63 -16.43
CA THR A 170 2.32 19.64 -16.23
C THR A 170 2.76 19.68 -14.77
N MET A 171 1.80 19.63 -13.84
CA MET A 171 2.07 19.57 -12.41
C MET A 171 2.92 18.33 -12.05
N ASP A 172 2.57 17.17 -12.60
CA ASP A 172 3.33 15.92 -12.46
C ASP A 172 4.79 16.08 -12.93
N LYS A 173 5.02 16.69 -14.11
CA LYS A 173 6.38 16.96 -14.61
C LYS A 173 7.18 17.87 -13.67
N VAL A 174 6.54 18.89 -13.09
CA VAL A 174 7.18 19.80 -12.11
C VAL A 174 7.55 19.03 -10.84
N ILE A 175 6.64 18.22 -10.32
CA ILE A 175 6.86 17.43 -9.10
C ILE A 175 8.00 16.42 -9.32
N MET A 176 8.04 15.75 -10.46
CA MET A 176 9.13 14.83 -10.80
C MET A 176 10.49 15.53 -10.86
N ARG A 177 10.57 16.77 -11.35
CA ARG A 177 11.81 17.56 -11.27
C ARG A 177 12.21 17.88 -9.83
N LEU A 178 11.26 18.21 -8.96
CA LEU A 178 11.54 18.43 -7.54
C LEU A 178 12.02 17.15 -6.85
N VAL A 179 11.44 15.99 -7.19
CA VAL A 179 11.89 14.69 -6.72
C VAL A 179 13.35 14.46 -7.09
N MET A 180 13.76 14.79 -8.31
CA MET A 180 15.16 14.65 -8.74
C MET A 180 16.14 15.45 -7.86
N TYR A 181 15.76 16.64 -7.39
CA TYR A 181 16.60 17.41 -6.47
C TYR A 181 16.70 16.74 -5.09
N ILE A 182 15.59 16.24 -4.56
CA ILE A 182 15.58 15.51 -3.28
C ILE A 182 16.42 14.23 -3.38
N MET A 183 16.39 13.56 -4.54
CA MET A 183 17.17 12.34 -4.78
C MET A 183 18.68 12.55 -4.65
N HIS A 184 19.21 13.73 -4.97
CA HIS A 184 20.63 14.04 -4.75
C HIS A 184 20.99 14.10 -3.26
N TYR A 185 20.06 14.54 -2.42
CA TYR A 185 20.25 14.60 -0.96
C TYR A 185 20.00 13.25 -0.27
N SER A 186 19.22 12.36 -0.91
CA SER A 186 18.77 11.09 -0.33
C SER A 186 19.88 10.19 0.24
N PRO A 187 21.10 10.07 -0.33
CA PRO A 187 22.11 9.18 0.23
C PRO A 187 22.53 9.56 1.65
N ILE A 188 22.63 10.85 1.94
CA ILE A 188 22.97 11.37 3.27
C ILE A 188 21.81 11.10 4.24
N GLY A 189 20.57 11.36 3.82
CA GLY A 189 19.38 11.09 4.63
C GLY A 189 19.24 9.61 4.99
N ILE A 190 19.44 8.70 4.03
CA ILE A 190 19.36 7.25 4.24
C ILE A 190 20.44 6.78 5.22
N MET A 191 21.67 7.26 5.06
CA MET A 191 22.76 6.92 5.98
C MET A 191 22.42 7.32 7.42
N CYS A 192 21.92 8.55 7.63
CA CYS A 192 21.51 9.03 8.94
C CYS A 192 20.32 8.25 9.53
N LEU A 193 19.34 7.89 8.70
CA LEU A 193 18.18 7.09 9.11
C LEU A 193 18.58 5.68 9.59
N ILE A 194 19.50 5.03 8.88
CA ILE A 194 20.03 3.71 9.24
C ILE A 194 20.82 3.83 10.55
N MET A 195 21.74 4.79 10.63
CA MET A 195 22.58 5.00 11.82
C MET A 195 21.76 5.32 13.07
N GLY A 196 20.81 6.25 12.98
CA GLY A 196 19.97 6.64 14.11
C GLY A 196 19.16 5.48 14.68
N LYS A 197 18.72 4.56 13.82
CA LYS A 197 17.92 3.41 14.24
C LYS A 197 18.74 2.28 14.84
N ILE A 198 20.01 2.14 14.43
CA ILE A 198 20.96 1.23 15.10
C ILE A 198 21.24 1.69 16.53
N LEU A 199 21.25 3.01 16.79
CA LEU A 199 21.53 3.58 18.11
C LEU A 199 20.38 3.44 19.12
N GLU A 200 19.13 3.28 18.66
CA GLU A 200 17.95 3.08 19.53
C GLU A 200 17.87 1.66 20.15
N ILE A 201 18.81 0.78 19.83
CA ILE A 201 18.77 -0.63 20.23
C ILE A 201 19.57 -0.80 21.53
N GLU A 202 18.87 -0.81 22.67
CA GLU A 202 19.51 -0.88 23.99
C GLU A 202 19.80 -2.33 24.46
N ASP A 203 18.99 -3.33 24.08
CA ASP A 203 19.11 -4.72 24.59
C ASP A 203 18.81 -5.81 23.51
N LEU A 204 19.66 -5.87 22.48
CA LEU A 204 19.46 -6.76 21.33
C LEU A 204 19.68 -8.25 21.68
N VAL A 205 20.62 -8.57 22.57
CA VAL A 205 21.20 -9.92 22.59
C VAL A 205 20.26 -10.98 23.17
N ASP A 206 19.55 -10.67 24.26
CA ASP A 206 18.72 -11.67 24.95
C ASP A 206 17.30 -11.76 24.37
N THR A 207 16.72 -10.62 23.95
CA THR A 207 15.45 -10.60 23.22
C THR A 207 15.59 -11.19 21.82
N ALA A 208 16.67 -10.86 21.09
CA ALA A 208 16.90 -11.45 19.77
C ALA A 208 17.24 -12.93 19.84
N LYS A 209 17.88 -13.45 20.90
CA LYS A 209 18.07 -14.90 21.05
C LYS A 209 16.75 -15.65 21.18
N MET A 210 15.80 -15.12 21.98
CA MET A 210 14.50 -15.76 22.17
C MET A 210 13.58 -15.65 20.93
N LEU A 211 13.69 -14.55 20.17
CA LEU A 211 12.92 -14.32 18.95
C LEU A 211 13.70 -14.66 17.66
N ALA A 212 14.92 -15.18 17.77
CA ALA A 212 15.82 -15.43 16.64
C ALA A 212 15.16 -16.34 15.59
N LEU A 213 14.53 -17.41 16.06
CA LEU A 213 13.91 -18.39 15.18
C LEU A 213 12.68 -17.82 14.47
N TYR A 214 11.91 -16.96 15.15
CA TYR A 214 10.83 -16.19 14.54
C TYR A 214 11.35 -15.23 13.47
N MET A 215 12.36 -14.41 13.80
CA MET A 215 12.98 -13.48 12.84
C MET A 215 13.53 -14.23 11.63
N PHE A 216 14.25 -15.34 11.86
CA PHE A 216 14.78 -16.19 10.81
C PHE A 216 13.66 -16.71 9.89
N THR A 217 12.56 -17.19 10.46
CA THR A 217 11.40 -17.68 9.69
C THR A 217 10.83 -16.58 8.78
N VAL A 218 10.62 -15.37 9.31
CA VAL A 218 10.12 -14.22 8.53
C VAL A 218 11.12 -13.84 7.44
N LEU A 219 12.40 -13.70 7.78
CA LEU A 219 13.45 -13.30 6.85
C LEU A 219 13.63 -14.32 5.72
N CYS A 220 13.58 -15.62 6.03
CA CYS A 220 13.63 -16.68 5.02
C CYS A 220 12.40 -16.63 4.11
N GLY A 221 11.20 -16.44 4.65
CA GLY A 221 9.99 -16.32 3.83
C GLY A 221 10.03 -15.12 2.90
N LEU A 222 10.46 -13.97 3.42
CA LEU A 222 10.68 -12.75 2.65
C LEU A 222 11.76 -12.93 1.56
N ALA A 223 12.87 -13.59 1.87
CA ALA A 223 13.93 -13.89 0.90
C ALA A 223 13.46 -14.84 -0.20
N ILE A 224 12.72 -15.90 0.14
CA ILE A 224 12.12 -16.83 -0.83
C ILE A 224 11.15 -16.06 -1.74
N HIS A 225 10.27 -15.23 -1.17
CA HIS A 225 9.32 -14.46 -1.98
C HIS A 225 10.02 -13.48 -2.93
N ALA A 226 11.03 -12.76 -2.44
CA ALA A 226 11.75 -11.74 -3.21
C ALA A 226 12.69 -12.30 -4.28
N LEU A 227 13.37 -13.42 -4.01
CA LEU A 227 14.41 -13.98 -4.90
C LEU A 227 13.92 -15.14 -5.76
N ILE A 228 12.83 -15.80 -5.36
CA ILE A 228 12.30 -16.98 -6.06
C ILE A 228 10.90 -16.67 -6.59
N THR A 229 9.93 -16.38 -5.73
CA THR A 229 8.52 -16.27 -6.14
C THR A 229 8.29 -15.13 -7.13
N LEU A 230 8.64 -13.88 -6.77
CA LEU A 230 8.42 -12.72 -7.65
C LEU A 230 9.22 -12.82 -8.96
N PRO A 231 10.54 -13.15 -8.95
CA PRO A 231 11.30 -13.34 -10.17
C PRO A 231 10.76 -14.47 -11.06
N LEU A 232 10.30 -15.58 -10.47
CA LEU A 232 9.72 -16.69 -11.22
C LEU A 232 8.42 -16.30 -11.91
N ILE A 233 7.50 -15.62 -11.19
CA ILE A 233 6.26 -15.11 -11.77
C ILE A 233 6.58 -14.16 -12.93
N TYR A 234 7.50 -13.22 -12.72
CA TYR A 234 7.93 -12.29 -13.76
C TYR A 234 8.51 -13.02 -14.98
N PHE A 235 9.39 -14.00 -14.77
CA PHE A 235 10.01 -14.77 -15.84
C PHE A 235 8.98 -15.60 -16.62
N VAL A 236 8.06 -16.28 -15.94
CA VAL A 236 7.03 -17.11 -16.57
C VAL A 236 6.09 -16.26 -17.43
N LEU A 237 5.68 -15.09 -16.95
CA LEU A 237 4.72 -14.24 -17.66
C LEU A 237 5.36 -13.39 -18.76
N THR A 238 6.56 -12.85 -18.53
CA THR A 238 7.21 -11.92 -19.48
C THR A 238 8.28 -12.56 -20.35
N LYS A 239 8.78 -13.75 -19.98
CA LYS A 239 9.93 -14.44 -20.58
C LYS A 239 11.20 -13.60 -20.64
N LYS A 240 11.34 -12.61 -19.75
CA LYS A 240 12.52 -11.74 -19.61
C LYS A 240 13.28 -12.03 -18.34
N ASN A 241 14.57 -11.70 -18.32
CA ASN A 241 15.43 -11.91 -17.16
C ASN A 241 15.01 -10.99 -15.98
N PRO A 242 14.53 -11.55 -14.85
CA PRO A 242 14.08 -10.76 -13.70
C PRO A 242 15.23 -10.08 -12.95
N PHE A 243 16.43 -10.66 -12.92
CA PHE A 243 17.55 -10.09 -12.16
C PHE A 243 18.08 -8.79 -12.79
N LEU A 244 17.99 -8.66 -14.12
CA LEU A 244 18.28 -7.40 -14.79
C LEU A 244 17.25 -6.33 -14.41
N PHE A 245 15.98 -6.72 -14.28
CA PHE A 245 14.92 -5.83 -13.81
C PHE A 245 15.18 -5.36 -12.36
N MET A 246 15.52 -6.28 -11.47
CA MET A 246 15.90 -5.96 -10.08
C MET A 246 17.08 -5.00 -10.00
N ARG A 247 18.07 -5.16 -10.88
CA ARG A 247 19.23 -4.24 -10.95
C ARG A 247 18.81 -2.81 -11.24
N GLY A 248 17.81 -2.60 -12.11
CA GLY A 248 17.26 -1.26 -12.40
C GLY A 248 16.50 -0.64 -11.23
N MET A 249 16.08 -1.45 -10.25
CA MET A 249 15.31 -1.05 -9.07
C MET A 249 16.15 -0.86 -7.79
N LEU A 250 17.47 -1.07 -7.85
CA LEU A 250 18.32 -1.08 -6.65
C LEU A 250 18.21 0.19 -5.80
N ASP A 251 18.17 1.38 -6.42
CA ASP A 251 18.10 2.65 -5.71
C ASP A 251 16.80 2.76 -4.88
N ALA A 252 15.67 2.41 -5.49
CA ALA A 252 14.37 2.37 -4.83
C ALA A 252 14.34 1.34 -3.70
N TRP A 253 14.93 0.16 -3.94
CA TRP A 253 14.99 -0.92 -2.95
C TRP A 253 15.82 -0.56 -1.71
N ILE A 254 17.00 0.04 -1.89
CA ILE A 254 17.86 0.50 -0.79
C ILE A 254 17.19 1.63 -0.01
N THR A 255 16.53 2.55 -0.70
CA THR A 255 15.80 3.65 -0.05
C THR A 255 14.62 3.13 0.75
N ALA A 256 13.92 2.10 0.25
CA ALA A 256 12.81 1.46 0.95
C ALA A 256 13.30 0.75 2.22
N LEU A 257 14.47 0.09 2.15
CA LEU A 257 15.12 -0.50 3.30
C LEU A 257 15.51 0.54 4.36
N GLY A 258 15.97 1.73 3.94
CA GLY A 258 16.35 2.80 4.88
C GLY A 258 15.16 3.52 5.52
N THR A 259 14.14 3.84 4.71
CA THR A 259 12.99 4.66 5.13
C THR A 259 11.87 3.87 5.80
N ALA A 260 11.76 2.55 5.55
CA ALA A 260 10.67 1.69 6.01
C ALA A 260 9.26 2.19 5.59
N SER A 261 9.15 2.92 4.48
CA SER A 261 7.85 3.38 3.95
C SER A 261 7.78 3.28 2.43
N SER A 262 6.82 2.48 1.92
CA SER A 262 6.59 2.32 0.47
C SER A 262 6.08 3.61 -0.17
N SER A 263 5.28 4.40 0.56
CA SER A 263 4.80 5.69 0.04
C SER A 263 5.91 6.73 -0.04
N ALA A 264 6.86 6.72 0.90
CA ALA A 264 8.02 7.61 0.88
C ALA A 264 8.98 7.34 -0.30
N THR A 265 9.06 6.08 -0.75
CA THR A 265 9.94 5.66 -1.85
C THR A 265 9.27 5.67 -3.22
N LEU A 266 7.96 5.87 -3.27
CA LEU A 266 7.18 5.91 -4.50
C LEU A 266 7.78 6.82 -5.58
N PRO A 267 8.24 8.06 -5.29
CA PRO A 267 8.84 8.92 -6.31
C PRO A 267 10.12 8.34 -6.95
N LEU A 268 10.92 7.61 -6.17
CA LEU A 268 12.12 6.94 -6.67
C LEU A 268 11.78 5.70 -7.48
N THR A 269 10.77 4.96 -7.04
CA THR A 269 10.23 3.80 -7.75
C THR A 269 9.75 4.20 -9.14
N PHE A 270 9.04 5.33 -9.26
CA PHE A 270 8.67 5.92 -10.55
C PHE A 270 9.87 6.15 -11.46
N ARG A 271 10.90 6.84 -10.95
CA ARG A 271 12.11 7.13 -11.71
C ARG A 271 12.83 5.86 -12.17
N CYS A 272 13.03 4.88 -11.29
CA CYS A 272 13.69 3.62 -11.64
C CYS A 272 12.94 2.88 -12.76
N LEU A 273 11.60 2.85 -12.70
CA LEU A 273 10.80 2.17 -13.72
C LEU A 273 10.76 2.93 -15.05
N GLU A 274 10.60 4.25 -15.01
CA GLU A 274 10.47 5.07 -16.22
C GLU A 274 11.82 5.31 -16.91
N GLU A 275 12.88 5.60 -16.15
CA GLU A 275 14.19 5.98 -16.69
C GLU A 275 15.12 4.77 -16.85
N ASN A 276 15.27 3.92 -15.82
CA ASN A 276 16.22 2.81 -15.87
C ASN A 276 15.67 1.61 -16.66
N LEU A 277 14.36 1.36 -16.55
CA LEU A 277 13.70 0.17 -17.11
C LEU A 277 12.79 0.46 -18.31
N GLY A 278 12.55 1.74 -18.62
CA GLY A 278 11.79 2.17 -19.80
C GLY A 278 10.32 1.75 -19.80
N ILE A 279 9.70 1.60 -18.62
CA ILE A 279 8.28 1.28 -18.48
C ILE A 279 7.43 2.51 -18.83
N ASP A 280 6.34 2.29 -19.56
CA ASP A 280 5.43 3.36 -19.99
C ASP A 280 4.82 4.10 -18.79
N LYS A 281 4.88 5.44 -18.84
CA LYS A 281 4.42 6.33 -17.77
C LYS A 281 2.94 6.17 -17.45
N ARG A 282 2.11 5.83 -18.44
CA ARG A 282 0.67 5.61 -18.23
C ARG A 282 0.42 4.41 -17.32
N ILE A 283 1.31 3.41 -17.37
CA ILE A 283 1.23 2.20 -16.54
C ILE A 283 1.80 2.48 -15.17
N THR A 284 3.02 3.03 -15.06
CA THR A 284 3.64 3.31 -13.75
C THR A 284 2.73 4.21 -12.90
N ARG A 285 2.13 5.24 -13.49
CA ARG A 285 1.27 6.22 -12.81
C ARG A 285 -0.03 5.67 -12.29
N PHE A 286 -0.47 4.56 -12.87
CA PHE A 286 -1.67 3.87 -12.42
C PHE A 286 -1.33 2.74 -11.46
N VAL A 287 -0.39 1.86 -11.83
CA VAL A 287 -0.08 0.63 -11.11
C VAL A 287 0.63 0.94 -9.77
N LEU A 288 1.63 1.82 -9.74
CA LEU A 288 2.45 2.01 -8.53
C LEU A 288 1.70 2.68 -7.37
N PRO A 289 0.90 3.75 -7.55
CA PRO A 289 0.18 4.33 -6.42
C PRO A 289 -0.86 3.37 -5.84
N VAL A 290 -1.51 2.58 -6.70
CA VAL A 290 -2.46 1.53 -6.27
C VAL A 290 -1.73 0.41 -5.54
N GLY A 291 -0.62 -0.08 -6.09
CA GLY A 291 0.22 -1.11 -5.49
C GLY A 291 0.76 -0.72 -4.12
N ALA A 292 1.25 0.52 -3.97
CA ALA A 292 1.83 1.00 -2.72
C ALA A 292 0.89 0.90 -1.52
N THR A 293 -0.44 0.86 -1.74
CA THR A 293 -1.46 0.68 -0.70
C THR A 293 -2.05 -0.73 -0.68
N ILE A 294 -2.29 -1.35 -1.83
CA ILE A 294 -3.01 -2.64 -1.90
C ILE A 294 -2.06 -3.84 -1.83
N ASN A 295 -0.90 -3.75 -2.48
CA ASN A 295 0.01 -4.86 -2.69
C ASN A 295 1.11 -4.89 -1.63
N MET A 296 0.78 -5.45 -0.47
CA MET A 296 1.69 -5.55 0.66
C MET A 296 2.09 -7.00 0.98
N ASP A 297 2.71 -7.67 0.00
CA ASP A 297 3.14 -9.08 0.10
C ASP A 297 3.94 -9.38 1.38
N GLY A 298 4.94 -8.55 1.68
CA GLY A 298 5.80 -8.72 2.85
C GLY A 298 5.05 -8.52 4.16
N THR A 299 4.07 -7.61 4.18
CA THR A 299 3.19 -7.38 5.34
C THR A 299 2.29 -8.58 5.57
N ALA A 300 1.65 -9.10 4.53
CA ALA A 300 0.76 -10.25 4.62
C ALA A 300 1.51 -11.53 5.07
N LEU A 301 2.70 -11.78 4.50
CA LEU A 301 3.56 -12.89 4.92
C LEU A 301 3.92 -12.79 6.41
N TYR A 302 4.35 -11.60 6.83
CA TYR A 302 4.69 -11.34 8.24
C TYR A 302 3.49 -11.54 9.16
N GLU A 303 2.31 -11.04 8.80
CA GLU A 303 1.09 -11.19 9.60
C GLU A 303 0.70 -12.65 9.80
N ALA A 304 0.80 -13.45 8.75
CA ALA A 304 0.52 -14.87 8.83
C ALA A 304 1.54 -15.61 9.72
N VAL A 305 2.83 -15.32 9.55
CA VAL A 305 3.91 -15.94 10.35
C VAL A 305 3.80 -15.55 11.82
N ALA A 306 3.62 -14.26 12.11
CA ALA A 306 3.49 -13.73 13.46
C ALA A 306 2.26 -14.28 14.20
N THR A 307 1.12 -14.37 13.52
CA THR A 307 -0.12 -14.91 14.10
C THR A 307 0.07 -16.36 14.52
N ILE A 308 0.66 -17.20 13.65
CA ILE A 308 0.90 -18.61 13.96
C ILE A 308 1.98 -18.76 15.02
N PHE A 309 3.03 -17.94 15.00
CA PHE A 309 4.05 -17.89 16.04
C PHE A 309 3.44 -17.58 17.43
N ILE A 310 2.56 -16.58 17.52
CA ILE A 310 1.84 -16.25 18.75
C ILE A 310 0.97 -17.44 19.20
N ALA A 311 0.31 -18.15 18.28
CA ALA A 311 -0.46 -19.34 18.62
C ALA A 311 0.42 -20.44 19.23
N GLN A 312 1.57 -20.73 18.61
CA GLN A 312 2.55 -21.73 19.06
C GLN A 312 3.10 -21.40 20.45
N MET A 313 3.49 -20.15 20.68
CA MET A 313 3.97 -19.68 21.98
C MET A 313 2.90 -19.74 23.08
N ASN A 314 1.61 -19.69 22.73
CA ASN A 314 0.53 -19.90 23.69
C ASN A 314 0.15 -21.37 23.88
N GLY A 315 0.82 -22.31 23.20
CA GLY A 315 0.42 -23.72 23.18
C GLY A 315 -0.94 -23.96 22.52
N VAL A 316 -1.42 -23.02 21.70
CA VAL A 316 -2.69 -23.13 21.00
C VAL A 316 -2.45 -23.80 19.65
N HIS A 317 -3.00 -25.00 19.50
CA HIS A 317 -3.01 -25.68 18.21
C HIS A 317 -4.10 -25.10 17.30
N LEU A 318 -3.69 -24.45 16.22
CA LEU A 318 -4.62 -23.95 15.22
C LEU A 318 -5.17 -25.11 14.37
N SER A 319 -6.49 -25.17 14.26
CA SER A 319 -7.15 -26.07 13.30
C SER A 319 -6.88 -25.63 11.86
N MET A 320 -7.05 -26.54 10.89
CA MET A 320 -6.92 -26.21 9.46
C MET A 320 -7.86 -25.05 9.05
N GLY A 321 -9.07 -25.01 9.62
CA GLY A 321 -10.01 -23.92 9.40
C GLY A 321 -9.46 -22.56 9.87
N GLN A 322 -8.85 -22.51 11.06
CA GLN A 322 -8.23 -21.28 11.56
C GLN A 322 -7.00 -20.87 10.74
N VAL A 323 -6.20 -21.82 10.24
CA VAL A 323 -5.06 -21.50 9.35
C VAL A 323 -5.55 -20.85 8.05
N VAL A 324 -6.65 -21.35 7.47
CA VAL A 324 -7.29 -20.72 6.30
C VAL A 324 -7.83 -19.33 6.66
N THR A 325 -8.44 -19.17 7.84
CA THR A 325 -8.86 -17.85 8.34
C THR A 325 -7.68 -16.90 8.42
N VAL A 326 -6.56 -17.27 9.06
CA VAL A 326 -5.33 -16.47 9.12
C VAL A 326 -4.90 -16.04 7.72
N SER A 327 -4.86 -17.00 6.78
CA SER A 327 -4.43 -16.74 5.41
C SER A 327 -5.29 -15.67 4.72
N LEU A 328 -6.62 -15.82 4.80
CA LEU A 328 -7.56 -14.89 4.19
C LEU A 328 -7.52 -13.53 4.88
N THR A 329 -7.51 -13.51 6.22
CA THR A 329 -7.53 -12.26 6.98
C THR A 329 -6.23 -11.50 6.86
N ALA A 330 -5.07 -12.15 6.77
CA ALA A 330 -3.78 -11.49 6.53
C ALA A 330 -3.73 -10.87 5.13
N THR A 331 -4.25 -11.57 4.12
CA THR A 331 -4.35 -11.03 2.74
C THR A 331 -5.28 -9.80 2.68
N LEU A 332 -6.39 -9.81 3.42
CA LEU A 332 -7.31 -8.66 3.47
C LEU A 332 -6.77 -7.52 4.34
N ALA A 333 -6.15 -7.84 5.47
CA ALA A 333 -5.57 -6.87 6.39
C ALA A 333 -4.39 -6.13 5.77
N SER A 334 -3.58 -6.80 4.94
CA SER A 334 -2.47 -6.17 4.22
C SER A 334 -2.92 -5.10 3.22
N ILE A 335 -4.13 -5.20 2.65
CA ILE A 335 -4.72 -4.17 1.79
C ILE A 335 -5.11 -2.93 2.61
N GLY A 336 -5.52 -3.15 3.86
CA GLY A 336 -5.90 -2.08 4.79
C GLY A 336 -4.72 -1.50 5.58
N ALA A 337 -3.53 -2.09 5.46
CA ALA A 337 -2.33 -1.55 6.08
C ALA A 337 -1.96 -0.22 5.42
N ALA A 338 -1.72 0.80 6.22
CA ALA A 338 -1.23 2.07 5.71
C ALA A 338 0.22 1.91 5.21
N SER A 339 0.60 2.63 4.16
CA SER A 339 1.95 2.59 3.56
C SER A 339 3.01 3.38 4.37
N VAL A 340 2.91 3.30 5.69
CA VAL A 340 3.73 4.03 6.68
C VAL A 340 4.46 3.04 7.59
N PRO A 341 5.57 3.46 8.24
CA PRO A 341 6.34 2.56 9.09
C PRO A 341 5.49 1.94 10.19
N SER A 342 5.76 0.67 10.52
CA SER A 342 5.10 -0.10 11.57
C SER A 342 3.57 -0.28 11.44
N ALA A 343 2.97 0.06 10.30
CA ALA A 343 1.53 -0.12 10.07
C ALA A 343 1.07 -1.59 10.21
N GLY A 344 1.94 -2.54 9.83
CA GLY A 344 1.67 -3.98 9.93
C GLY A 344 1.40 -4.49 11.34
N LEU A 345 1.83 -3.78 12.39
CA LEU A 345 1.54 -4.15 13.78
C LEU A 345 0.08 -3.88 14.15
N VAL A 346 -0.55 -2.86 13.56
CA VAL A 346 -1.95 -2.51 13.83
C VAL A 346 -2.88 -3.49 13.12
N THR A 347 -2.58 -3.81 11.87
CA THR A 347 -3.35 -4.77 11.07
C THR A 347 -3.22 -6.20 11.57
N MET A 348 -2.10 -6.56 12.22
CA MET A 348 -1.95 -7.81 12.96
C MET A 348 -3.06 -8.07 13.98
N LEU A 349 -3.57 -7.03 14.65
CA LEU A 349 -4.63 -7.14 15.65
C LEU A 349 -5.91 -7.71 15.02
N ILE A 350 -6.17 -7.37 13.75
CA ILE A 350 -7.32 -7.87 12.99
C ILE A 350 -7.19 -9.38 12.80
N VAL A 351 -6.02 -9.83 12.36
CA VAL A 351 -5.72 -11.24 12.08
C VAL A 351 -5.79 -12.08 13.35
N LEU A 352 -5.19 -11.61 14.45
CA LEU A 352 -5.22 -12.29 15.75
C LEU A 352 -6.63 -12.41 16.31
N THR A 353 -7.41 -11.32 16.26
CA THR A 353 -8.79 -11.31 16.76
C THR A 353 -9.69 -12.22 15.94
N ALA A 354 -9.48 -12.32 14.62
CA ALA A 354 -10.26 -13.18 13.75
C ALA A 354 -10.14 -14.68 14.08
N VAL A 355 -9.00 -15.10 14.65
CA VAL A 355 -8.78 -16.49 15.09
C VAL A 355 -8.88 -16.68 16.61
N GLY A 356 -9.23 -15.62 17.35
CA GLY A 356 -9.42 -15.66 18.81
C GLY A 356 -8.12 -15.72 19.61
N LEU A 357 -7.00 -15.24 19.06
CA LEU A 357 -5.72 -15.21 19.75
C LEU A 357 -5.55 -13.93 20.58
N PRO A 358 -4.79 -13.98 21.69
CA PRO A 358 -4.58 -12.84 22.57
C PRO A 358 -3.74 -11.75 21.90
N VAL A 359 -4.37 -10.61 21.58
CA VAL A 359 -3.73 -9.44 20.96
C VAL A 359 -2.59 -8.82 21.79
N LYS A 360 -2.60 -9.05 23.10
CA LYS A 360 -1.56 -8.56 24.02
C LYS A 360 -0.17 -9.10 23.73
N ASP A 361 -0.06 -10.24 23.05
CA ASP A 361 1.23 -10.87 22.75
C ASP A 361 1.93 -10.21 21.54
N VAL A 362 1.31 -9.25 20.86
CA VAL A 362 1.93 -8.45 19.77
C VAL A 362 3.10 -7.62 20.27
N THR A 363 3.08 -7.15 21.52
CA THR A 363 4.14 -6.33 22.14
C THR A 363 5.51 -7.01 22.08
N LEU A 364 5.55 -8.33 22.10
CA LEU A 364 6.77 -9.13 21.97
C LEU A 364 7.42 -8.95 20.59
N ILE A 365 6.60 -8.82 19.55
CA ILE A 365 7.05 -8.68 18.17
C ILE A 365 7.50 -7.25 17.88
N VAL A 366 6.92 -6.25 18.57
CA VAL A 366 7.27 -4.82 18.42
C VAL A 366 8.78 -4.60 18.60
N ALA A 367 9.42 -5.30 19.52
CA ALA A 367 10.85 -5.18 19.81
C ALA A 367 11.75 -5.52 18.61
N VAL A 368 11.28 -6.38 17.70
CA VAL A 368 12.03 -6.82 16.51
C VAL A 368 11.45 -6.27 15.21
N ASP A 369 10.26 -5.65 15.26
CA ASP A 369 9.56 -5.12 14.09
C ASP A 369 10.37 -4.07 13.36
N TRP A 370 11.17 -3.26 14.07
CA TRP A 370 12.00 -2.23 13.44
C TRP A 370 12.88 -2.82 12.31
N LEU A 371 13.46 -4.01 12.47
CA LEU A 371 14.28 -4.63 11.43
C LEU A 371 13.42 -5.26 10.34
N LEU A 372 12.40 -6.02 10.74
CA LEU A 372 11.55 -6.76 9.82
C LEU A 372 10.76 -5.81 8.90
N ASP A 373 10.29 -4.68 9.43
CA ASP A 373 9.52 -3.66 8.71
C ASP A 373 10.24 -3.09 7.49
N ARG A 374 11.55 -2.86 7.63
CA ARG A 374 12.42 -2.37 6.55
C ARG A 374 12.49 -3.35 5.38
N ILE A 375 12.61 -4.63 5.69
CA ILE A 375 12.71 -5.70 4.68
C ILE A 375 11.35 -5.97 4.06
N ARG A 376 10.27 -5.93 4.85
CA ARG A 376 8.89 -6.01 4.31
C ARG A 376 8.64 -4.89 3.30
N THR A 377 8.95 -3.65 3.69
CA THR A 377 8.78 -2.47 2.83
C THR A 377 9.55 -2.62 1.53
N SER A 378 10.81 -3.04 1.57
CA SER A 378 11.63 -3.17 0.37
C SER A 378 11.10 -4.24 -0.60
N ILE A 379 10.47 -5.29 -0.08
CA ILE A 379 9.83 -6.35 -0.87
C ILE A 379 8.48 -5.90 -1.44
N ASN A 380 7.68 -5.14 -0.68
CA ASN A 380 6.43 -4.56 -1.19
C ASN A 380 6.71 -3.68 -2.42
N VAL A 381 7.70 -2.78 -2.32
CA VAL A 381 8.14 -1.92 -3.43
C VAL A 381 8.63 -2.74 -4.63
N LEU A 382 9.34 -3.84 -4.38
CA LEU A 382 9.80 -4.73 -5.45
C LEU A 382 8.63 -5.48 -6.13
N GLY A 383 7.64 -5.92 -5.36
CA GLY A 383 6.42 -6.55 -5.85
C GLY A 383 5.63 -5.62 -6.77
N ASP A 384 5.50 -4.34 -6.39
CA ASP A 384 4.85 -3.31 -7.20
C ASP A 384 5.58 -3.06 -8.52
N ALA A 385 6.90 -3.02 -8.46
CA ALA A 385 7.75 -2.82 -9.64
C ALA A 385 7.61 -3.99 -10.63
N PHE A 386 7.65 -5.23 -10.15
CA PHE A 386 7.40 -6.40 -10.99
C PHE A 386 5.99 -6.38 -11.58
N GLY A 387 4.98 -5.99 -10.79
CA GLY A 387 3.60 -5.82 -11.25
C GLY A 387 3.51 -4.82 -12.40
N ALA A 388 4.13 -3.64 -12.27
CA ALA A 388 4.19 -2.65 -13.34
C ALA A 388 4.88 -3.20 -14.60
N GLY A 389 5.96 -3.97 -14.44
CA GLY A 389 6.65 -4.63 -15.56
C GLY A 389 5.80 -5.69 -16.28
N ILE A 390 5.02 -6.48 -15.54
CA ILE A 390 4.11 -7.50 -16.09
C ILE A 390 2.95 -6.84 -16.82
N VAL A 391 2.30 -5.85 -16.19
CA VAL A 391 1.21 -5.09 -16.81
C VAL A 391 1.71 -4.43 -18.10
N HIS A 392 2.93 -3.87 -18.08
CA HIS A 392 3.56 -3.31 -19.28
C HIS A 392 3.72 -4.32 -20.40
N HIS A 393 4.17 -5.54 -20.10
CA HIS A 393 4.32 -6.58 -21.10
C HIS A 393 2.99 -6.90 -21.81
N TYR A 394 1.89 -7.01 -21.07
CA TYR A 394 0.58 -7.33 -21.64
C TYR A 394 -0.16 -6.14 -22.26
N ALA A 395 0.15 -4.92 -21.83
CA ALA A 395 -0.51 -3.71 -22.32
C ALA A 395 0.21 -3.08 -23.52
N LYS A 396 1.46 -3.46 -23.82
CA LYS A 396 2.31 -2.84 -24.86
C LYS A 396 1.60 -2.68 -26.21
N ASP A 397 0.99 -3.74 -26.73
CA ASP A 397 0.33 -3.72 -28.04
C ASP A 397 -0.95 -2.88 -28.04
N THR A 398 -1.62 -2.76 -26.89
CA THR A 398 -2.83 -1.95 -26.75
C THR A 398 -2.46 -0.47 -26.70
N LEU A 399 -1.40 -0.13 -25.97
CA LEU A 399 -0.88 1.23 -25.87
C LEU A 399 -0.34 1.75 -27.21
N ALA A 400 0.39 0.91 -27.95
CA ALA A 400 0.89 1.27 -29.28
C ALA A 400 -0.27 1.63 -30.24
N LYS A 401 -1.35 0.85 -30.24
CA LYS A 401 -2.55 1.14 -31.05
C LYS A 401 -3.24 2.44 -30.63
N SER A 402 -3.27 2.74 -29.34
CA SER A 402 -3.82 4.01 -28.84
C SER A 402 -3.00 5.23 -29.28
N ASP A 403 -1.67 5.08 -29.32
CA ASP A 403 -0.77 6.13 -29.79
C ASP A 403 -0.96 6.37 -31.29
N ASP A 404 -1.05 5.31 -32.09
CA ASP A 404 -1.32 5.40 -33.53
C ASP A 404 -2.68 6.07 -33.80
N HIS A 405 -3.72 5.69 -33.08
CA HIS A 405 -5.05 6.29 -33.23
C HIS A 405 -5.07 7.77 -32.82
N LYS A 406 -4.37 8.14 -31.73
CA LYS A 406 -4.22 9.54 -31.33
C LYS A 406 -3.52 10.34 -32.43
N LEU A 407 -2.39 9.87 -32.94
CA LEU A 407 -1.64 10.50 -34.03
C LEU A 407 -2.52 10.70 -35.28
N LEU A 408 -3.26 9.66 -35.70
CA LEU A 408 -4.21 9.73 -36.82
C LEU A 408 -5.29 10.79 -36.57
N SER A 409 -5.88 10.82 -35.37
CA SER A 409 -6.93 11.79 -35.03
C SER A 409 -6.42 13.23 -34.96
N THR A 410 -5.20 13.45 -34.46
CA THR A 410 -4.56 14.77 -34.43
C THR A 410 -4.29 15.25 -35.85
N ASN A 411 -3.71 14.42 -36.70
CA ASN A 411 -3.44 14.76 -38.10
C ASN A 411 -4.73 15.10 -38.87
N LEU A 412 -5.80 14.32 -38.69
CA LEU A 412 -7.11 14.58 -39.31
C LEU A 412 -7.74 15.89 -38.82
N ASN A 413 -7.58 16.22 -37.53
CA ASN A 413 -8.07 17.48 -36.98
C ASN A 413 -7.26 18.68 -37.52
N GLU A 414 -5.94 18.57 -37.60
CA GLU A 414 -5.08 19.60 -38.19
C GLU A 414 -5.39 19.83 -39.68
N GLU A 415 -5.62 18.77 -40.46
CA GLU A 415 -6.06 18.87 -41.85
C GLU A 415 -7.42 19.55 -41.96
N ARG A 416 -8.38 19.19 -41.11
CA ARG A 416 -9.72 19.77 -41.09
C ARG A 416 -9.70 21.26 -40.70
N GLU A 417 -8.90 21.64 -39.70
CA GLU A 417 -8.70 23.05 -39.34
C GLU A 417 -8.03 23.83 -40.48
N GLY A 418 -7.02 23.25 -41.13
CA GLY A 418 -6.37 23.84 -42.30
C GLY A 418 -7.33 24.06 -43.47
N LEU A 419 -8.25 23.12 -43.72
CA LEU A 419 -9.31 23.26 -44.73
C LEU A 419 -10.31 24.36 -44.37
N LEU A 420 -10.78 24.41 -43.12
CA LEU A 420 -11.68 25.46 -42.62
C LEU A 420 -11.03 26.85 -42.68
N GLN A 421 -9.74 26.95 -42.41
CA GLN A 421 -8.97 28.20 -42.52
C GLN A 421 -8.90 28.67 -43.98
N LYS A 422 -8.64 27.75 -44.93
CA LYS A 422 -8.64 28.04 -46.37
C LYS A 422 -10.03 28.46 -46.87
N GLU A 423 -11.08 27.80 -46.41
CA GLU A 423 -12.46 28.12 -46.77
C GLU A 423 -12.86 29.52 -46.27
N LYS A 424 -12.51 29.87 -45.03
CA LYS A 424 -12.69 31.24 -44.49
C LYS A 424 -11.91 32.30 -45.27
N LEU A 425 -10.68 32.01 -45.69
CA LEU A 425 -9.87 32.91 -46.52
C LEU A 425 -10.51 33.12 -47.90
N GLN A 426 -11.04 32.07 -48.53
CA GLN A 426 -11.73 32.17 -49.82
C GLN A 426 -13.06 32.93 -49.71
N LEU A 427 -13.83 32.72 -48.64
CA LEU A 427 -15.05 33.49 -48.35
C LEU A 427 -14.76 34.97 -48.13
N ASN A 428 -13.71 35.30 -47.38
CA ASN A 428 -13.28 36.69 -47.18
C ASN A 428 -12.82 37.35 -48.49
N GLN A 429 -12.07 36.62 -49.34
CA GLN A 429 -11.66 37.13 -50.66
C GLN A 429 -12.86 37.36 -51.59
N LYS A 430 -13.90 36.51 -51.55
CA LYS A 430 -15.15 36.70 -52.30
C LYS A 430 -15.99 37.89 -51.81
N ASN A 431 -15.94 38.20 -50.51
CA ASN A 431 -16.67 39.34 -49.94
C ASN A 431 -15.94 40.69 -50.12
N LEU A 432 -14.73 40.68 -50.68
CA LEU A 432 -13.89 41.86 -50.96
C LEU A 432 -13.84 42.24 -52.44
N SER A 433 -14.55 41.52 -53.33
CA SER A 433 -14.73 41.96 -54.72
C SER A 433 -15.99 42.84 -54.84
N PRO A 434 -15.87 44.10 -55.32
CA PRO A 434 -16.99 45.03 -55.48
C PRO A 434 -18.03 44.60 -56.52
#